data_AF-A0A9P5JDN1-F1
#
_entry.id   AF-A0A9P5JDN1-F1
#
_cell.length_a   1.000
_cell.length_b   1.000
_cell.length_c   1.000
_cell.angle_alpha   90.00
_cell.angle_beta   90.00
_cell.angle_gamma   90.00
#
_symmetry.space_group_name_H-M   'P 1'
#
loop_
_entity.id
_entity.type
_entity.pdbx_description
1 polymer ?
#
loop_
_entity_poly.entity_id
_entity_poly.type
_entity_poly.pdbx_seq_one_letter_code
_entity_poly.pdbx_strand_id
1 'polypeptide(L)'
;MSLYGEDVIPHHSLVRQMEARHIAMISIGGAIGTGVFLGSGSSLADGGPLGLWLGYVSVASICYAMMVSLGEMVSFLPIPGGHIALAERFVSPALSFAMGWNYWYSWAITLPAELSAAAVLINYWISASRVNNAAWISICIVVVIGINSMGARAYGEAEFWFVSIKVLTIIGLIIVGIILDLGGGPSHDRIGFRYWKNPGLFVQYHKIPGVTGRFAGWWAAVTQAAYSFTGAEIVGIAAGEAKNPRKTIPKAIKVVYVLILLFYILGTFIVGLIVPSNNVDLGVRSNAFSSPFVIAIRNAGTSGLPSVINAALLTSAWSAASSDLYTASRAIYGLAISTMPLPSLLFSGFSVFLKDNWDTANFITNYIPYILSPLLYLFGRYVMYRGAPPVAASEMDFVSGIAEIEADSYEEEPPKSLVEKLWKWLI
;
A
#
# COMPACT_ATOMS: atom_id res chain seq x y z
N MET A 1 18.25 0.45 -49.31
CA MET A 1 18.23 1.75 -48.62
C MET A 1 17.35 1.58 -47.40
N SER A 2 17.90 1.61 -46.19
CA SER A 2 17.09 1.47 -44.96
C SER A 2 16.24 2.72 -44.76
N LEU A 3 15.02 2.55 -44.24
CA LEU A 3 14.13 3.64 -43.81
C LEU A 3 14.00 3.74 -42.28
N TYR A 4 14.80 2.97 -41.55
CA TYR A 4 15.05 3.17 -40.13
C TYR A 4 16.50 3.61 -39.99
N GLY A 5 16.69 4.90 -39.68
CA GLY A 5 17.98 5.43 -39.24
C GLY A 5 18.15 5.18 -37.75
N GLU A 6 19.37 4.91 -37.33
CA GLU A 6 19.73 4.76 -35.91
C GLU A 6 19.85 6.14 -35.25
N ASP A 7 18.73 6.87 -35.16
CA ASP A 7 18.60 7.99 -34.24
C ASP A 7 18.59 7.42 -32.80
N VAL A 8 19.80 7.17 -32.28
CA VAL A 8 20.03 6.74 -30.90
C VAL A 8 19.61 7.89 -29.99
N ILE A 9 18.32 7.88 -29.60
CA ILE A 9 17.77 8.77 -28.58
C ILE A 9 18.67 8.58 -27.35
N PRO A 10 19.33 9.64 -26.84
CA PRO A 10 20.21 9.51 -25.69
C PRO A 10 19.38 9.08 -24.49
N HIS A 11 19.45 7.81 -24.13
CA HIS A 11 18.77 7.27 -22.96
C HIS A 11 19.21 8.05 -21.73
N HIS A 12 18.32 8.91 -21.23
CA HIS A 12 18.47 9.59 -19.94
C HIS A 12 18.17 8.57 -18.84
N SER A 13 19.07 7.60 -18.73
CA SER A 13 19.02 6.50 -17.78
C SER A 13 19.09 7.07 -16.36
N LEU A 14 18.20 6.57 -15.51
CA LEU A 14 18.21 6.96 -14.11
C LEU A 14 19.46 6.38 -13.45
N VAL A 15 20.33 7.27 -12.96
CA VAL A 15 21.57 6.85 -12.30
C VAL A 15 21.22 5.96 -11.11
N ARG A 16 21.66 4.70 -11.14
CA ARG A 16 21.42 3.69 -10.11
C ARG A 16 22.14 4.05 -8.81
N GLN A 17 21.52 4.91 -8.00
CA GLN A 17 22.09 5.44 -6.74
C GLN A 17 21.62 4.71 -5.47
N MET A 18 20.70 3.76 -5.58
CA MET A 18 20.08 3.10 -4.42
C MET A 18 20.85 1.83 -4.02
N GLU A 19 21.14 1.68 -2.73
CA GLU A 19 21.68 0.44 -2.18
C GLU A 19 20.58 -0.61 -2.00
N ALA A 20 20.92 -1.91 -2.05
CA ALA A 20 19.95 -3.00 -1.90
C ALA A 20 19.14 -2.91 -0.59
N ARG A 21 19.72 -2.32 0.48
CA ARG A 21 19.01 -2.02 1.73
C ARG A 21 17.85 -1.04 1.55
N HIS A 22 18.00 -0.03 0.68
CA HIS A 22 16.93 0.94 0.39
C HIS A 22 15.85 0.31 -0.48
N ILE A 23 16.25 -0.48 -1.49
CA ILE A 23 15.34 -1.23 -2.38
C ILE A 23 14.46 -2.19 -1.56
N ALA A 24 15.04 -2.90 -0.59
CA ALA A 24 14.31 -3.75 0.35
C ALA A 24 13.41 -2.97 1.31
N MET A 25 13.86 -1.86 1.88
CA MET A 25 13.05 -1.08 2.81
C MET A 25 11.90 -0.34 2.11
N ILE A 26 12.07 0.13 0.86
CA ILE A 26 10.98 0.64 0.03
C ILE A 26 9.97 -0.47 -0.27
N SER A 27 10.43 -1.68 -0.59
CA SER A 27 9.59 -2.86 -0.81
C SER A 27 8.74 -3.23 0.42
N ILE A 28 9.32 -3.12 1.62
CA ILE A 28 8.62 -3.36 2.90
C ILE A 28 7.72 -2.17 3.27
N GLY A 29 8.15 -0.94 2.98
CA GLY A 29 7.45 0.30 3.32
C GLY A 29 6.20 0.55 2.48
N GLY A 30 6.27 0.25 1.18
CA GLY A 30 5.14 0.31 0.25
C GLY A 30 4.04 -0.69 0.60
N ALA A 31 4.40 -1.87 1.10
CA ALA A 31 3.45 -2.87 1.60
C ALA A 31 2.82 -2.52 2.98
N ILE A 32 3.05 -1.31 3.52
CA ILE A 32 2.60 -0.87 4.85
C ILE A 32 2.24 0.63 4.84
N GLY A 33 1.00 0.96 4.42
CA GLY A 33 0.41 2.31 4.46
C GLY A 33 -0.47 2.59 5.69
N THR A 34 -1.09 3.78 5.81
CA THR A 34 -1.99 4.07 6.96
C THR A 34 -3.32 3.33 6.92
N GLY A 35 -3.75 2.81 5.76
CA GLY A 35 -5.03 2.12 5.60
C GLY A 35 -5.28 0.99 6.60
N VAL A 36 -4.25 0.21 6.95
CA VAL A 36 -4.34 -0.87 7.95
C VAL A 36 -4.26 -0.37 9.40
N PHE A 37 -3.65 0.79 9.65
CA PHE A 37 -3.59 1.40 10.99
C PHE A 37 -4.83 2.21 11.36
N LEU A 38 -5.45 2.91 10.39
CA LEU A 38 -6.61 3.80 10.59
C LEU A 38 -7.88 3.23 9.97
N GLY A 39 -7.82 2.83 8.70
CA GLY A 39 -8.96 2.29 7.95
C GLY A 39 -9.50 0.99 8.54
N SER A 40 -8.67 0.17 9.18
CA SER A 40 -9.13 -0.99 9.97
C SER A 40 -10.13 -0.62 11.07
N GLY A 41 -10.13 0.62 11.56
CA GLY A 41 -11.15 1.14 12.48
C GLY A 41 -12.51 1.35 11.82
N SER A 42 -12.54 1.88 10.59
CA SER A 42 -13.75 1.92 9.76
C SER A 42 -14.25 0.51 9.45
N SER A 43 -13.35 -0.39 9.03
CA SER A 43 -13.69 -1.81 8.78
C SER A 43 -14.25 -2.54 10.02
N LEU A 44 -13.73 -2.23 11.21
CA LEU A 44 -14.25 -2.76 12.47
C LEU A 44 -15.66 -2.23 12.77
N ALA A 45 -15.89 -0.93 12.61
CA ALA A 45 -17.19 -0.30 12.85
C ALA A 45 -18.25 -0.76 11.84
N ASP A 46 -17.89 -0.89 10.57
CA ASP A 46 -18.82 -1.23 9.49
C ASP A 46 -19.13 -2.74 9.43
N GLY A 47 -18.10 -3.58 9.57
CA GLY A 47 -18.20 -5.04 9.45
C GLY A 47 -18.35 -5.81 10.76
N GLY A 48 -17.94 -5.23 11.90
CA GLY A 48 -17.69 -5.98 13.13
C GLY A 48 -16.38 -6.78 13.10
N PRO A 49 -15.95 -7.38 14.22
CA PRO A 49 -14.64 -8.02 14.33
C PRO A 49 -14.44 -9.20 13.36
N LEU A 50 -15.48 -9.99 13.09
CA LEU A 50 -15.41 -11.08 12.10
C LEU A 50 -15.53 -10.55 10.66
N GLY A 51 -16.30 -9.48 10.42
CA GLY A 51 -16.39 -8.82 9.12
C GLY A 51 -15.07 -8.18 8.69
N LEU A 52 -14.41 -7.46 9.62
CA LEU A 52 -13.04 -6.96 9.50
C LEU A 52 -12.09 -8.09 9.09
N TRP A 53 -12.01 -9.14 9.91
CA TRP A 53 -11.01 -10.20 9.73
C TRP A 53 -11.22 -10.99 8.43
N LEU A 54 -12.46 -11.38 8.12
CA LEU A 54 -12.77 -12.06 6.86
C LEU A 54 -12.55 -11.16 5.64
N GLY A 55 -12.73 -9.85 5.75
CA GLY A 55 -12.45 -8.90 4.68
C GLY A 55 -10.96 -8.84 4.37
N TYR A 56 -10.11 -8.70 5.40
CA TYR A 56 -8.66 -8.69 5.24
C TYR A 56 -8.10 -10.04 4.78
N VAL A 57 -8.61 -11.17 5.28
CA VAL A 57 -8.25 -12.53 4.80
C VAL A 57 -8.60 -12.73 3.32
N SER A 58 -9.74 -12.18 2.88
CA SER A 58 -10.21 -12.30 1.49
C SER A 58 -9.34 -11.50 0.50
N VAL A 59 -8.81 -10.35 0.90
CA VAL A 59 -7.84 -9.60 0.10
C VAL A 59 -6.43 -10.20 0.20
N ALA A 60 -6.06 -10.72 1.38
CA ALA A 60 -4.75 -11.34 1.59
C ALA A 60 -4.49 -12.54 0.66
N SER A 61 -5.51 -13.36 0.38
CA SER A 61 -5.38 -14.52 -0.53
C SER A 61 -5.20 -14.09 -1.99
N ILE A 62 -5.91 -13.04 -2.43
CA ILE A 62 -5.76 -12.45 -3.77
C ILE A 62 -4.36 -11.82 -3.92
N CYS A 63 -3.94 -11.02 -2.93
CA CYS A 63 -2.61 -10.41 -2.90
C CYS A 63 -1.49 -11.47 -2.86
N TYR A 64 -1.67 -12.56 -2.12
CA TYR A 64 -0.70 -13.66 -2.09
C TYR A 64 -0.54 -14.32 -3.47
N ALA A 65 -1.66 -14.67 -4.13
CA ALA A 65 -1.62 -15.26 -5.47
C ALA A 65 -0.93 -14.32 -6.49
N MET A 66 -1.28 -13.03 -6.47
CA MET A 66 -0.64 -12.00 -7.28
C MET A 66 0.87 -11.91 -7.03
N MET A 67 1.29 -11.86 -5.77
CA MET A 67 2.70 -11.69 -5.41
C MET A 67 3.57 -12.92 -5.69
N VAL A 68 3.00 -14.13 -5.65
CA VAL A 68 3.71 -15.34 -6.08
C VAL A 68 3.96 -15.30 -7.59
N SER A 69 2.92 -15.11 -8.40
CA SER A 69 3.07 -15.06 -9.88
C SER A 69 3.95 -13.90 -10.34
N LEU A 70 3.77 -12.70 -9.76
CA LEU A 70 4.65 -11.56 -10.02
C LEU A 70 6.10 -11.86 -9.63
N GLY A 71 6.31 -12.54 -8.51
CA GLY A 71 7.63 -12.93 -8.03
C GLY A 71 8.36 -13.88 -8.95
N GLU A 72 7.68 -14.89 -9.49
CA GLU A 72 8.24 -15.82 -10.46
C GLU A 72 8.61 -15.09 -11.77
N MET A 73 7.70 -14.28 -12.32
CA MET A 73 7.94 -13.51 -13.55
C MET A 73 9.10 -12.52 -13.40
N VAL A 74 9.13 -11.72 -12.33
CA VAL A 74 10.16 -10.70 -12.09
C VAL A 74 11.51 -11.32 -11.73
N SER A 75 11.53 -12.46 -11.03
CA SER A 75 12.78 -13.18 -10.74
C SER A 75 13.34 -13.93 -11.96
N PHE A 76 12.48 -14.30 -12.91
CA PHE A 76 12.87 -14.85 -14.20
C PHE A 76 13.39 -13.75 -15.15
N LEU A 77 12.67 -12.63 -15.28
CA LEU A 77 12.96 -11.53 -16.19
C LEU A 77 12.82 -10.16 -15.48
N PRO A 78 13.85 -9.71 -14.75
CA PRO A 78 13.83 -8.43 -14.03
C PRO A 78 14.09 -7.25 -14.98
N ILE A 79 13.03 -6.75 -15.61
CA ILE A 79 13.07 -5.58 -16.52
C ILE A 79 12.65 -4.28 -15.80
N PRO A 80 13.26 -3.12 -16.16
CA PRO A 80 12.80 -1.80 -15.68
C PRO A 80 11.32 -1.58 -15.95
N GLY A 81 10.60 -1.00 -14.98
CA GLY A 81 9.14 -0.83 -15.04
C GLY A 81 8.33 -2.04 -14.55
N GLY A 82 8.99 -3.18 -14.26
CA GLY A 82 8.37 -4.30 -13.53
C GLY A 82 7.12 -4.85 -14.19
N HIS A 83 6.01 -4.91 -13.43
CA HIS A 83 4.74 -5.49 -13.89
C HIS A 83 4.16 -4.78 -15.13
N ILE A 84 4.41 -3.48 -15.31
CA ILE A 84 3.94 -2.71 -16.49
C ILE A 84 4.68 -3.20 -17.75
N ALA A 85 6.01 -3.25 -17.70
CA ALA A 85 6.84 -3.71 -18.83
C ALA A 85 6.64 -5.21 -19.13
N LEU A 86 6.37 -6.02 -18.10
CA LEU A 86 5.99 -7.42 -18.27
C LEU A 86 4.63 -7.57 -18.99
N ALA A 87 3.65 -6.70 -18.71
CA ALA A 87 2.37 -6.68 -19.42
C ALA A 87 2.51 -6.27 -20.90
N GLU A 88 3.48 -5.41 -21.23
CA GLU A 88 3.82 -5.06 -22.61
C GLU A 88 4.33 -6.26 -23.40
N ARG A 89 5.37 -6.92 -22.85
CA ARG A 89 6.08 -8.04 -23.48
C ARG A 89 5.24 -9.31 -23.58
N PHE A 90 4.47 -9.63 -22.55
CA PHE A 90 3.75 -10.90 -22.47
C PHE A 90 2.27 -10.83 -22.84
N VAL A 91 1.64 -9.65 -22.89
CA VAL A 91 0.19 -9.55 -23.16
C VAL A 91 -0.13 -8.58 -24.28
N SER A 92 0.09 -7.28 -24.10
CA SER A 92 0.02 -6.30 -25.20
C SER A 92 0.49 -4.91 -24.77
N PRO A 93 1.05 -4.11 -25.68
CA PRO A 93 1.30 -2.68 -25.44
C PRO A 93 0.05 -1.89 -25.03
N ALA A 94 -1.14 -2.27 -25.53
CA ALA A 94 -2.41 -1.67 -25.12
C ALA A 94 -2.77 -1.94 -23.64
N LEU A 95 -2.39 -3.10 -23.10
CA LEU A 95 -2.55 -3.40 -21.67
C LEU A 95 -1.47 -2.70 -20.83
N SER A 96 -0.22 -2.67 -21.28
CA SER A 96 0.87 -1.90 -20.66
C SER A 96 0.48 -0.42 -20.47
N PHE A 97 0.02 0.22 -21.55
CA PHE A 97 -0.47 1.60 -21.54
C PHE A 97 -1.58 1.82 -20.50
N ALA A 98 -2.62 0.97 -20.50
CA ALA A 98 -3.71 1.08 -19.52
C ALA A 98 -3.23 0.82 -18.08
N MET A 99 -2.34 -0.14 -17.88
CA MET A 99 -1.78 -0.51 -16.58
C MET A 99 -0.88 0.60 -16.01
N GLY A 100 -0.02 1.21 -16.83
CA GLY A 100 0.86 2.31 -16.40
C GLY A 100 0.09 3.57 -16.00
N TRP A 101 -0.95 3.94 -16.75
CA TRP A 101 -1.85 5.04 -16.37
C TRP A 101 -2.66 4.76 -15.11
N ASN A 102 -3.17 3.53 -14.97
CA ASN A 102 -3.85 3.09 -13.75
C ASN A 102 -2.92 3.18 -12.53
N TYR A 103 -1.67 2.70 -12.70
CA TYR A 103 -0.67 2.68 -11.63
C TYR A 103 -0.26 4.09 -11.20
N TRP A 104 0.09 4.98 -12.15
CA TRP A 104 0.46 6.37 -11.84
C TRP A 104 -0.59 7.05 -10.97
N TYR A 105 -1.84 6.99 -11.39
CA TYR A 105 -2.89 7.78 -10.75
C TYR A 105 -3.25 7.22 -9.38
N SER A 106 -3.22 5.90 -9.19
CA SER A 106 -3.43 5.28 -7.88
C SER A 106 -2.56 5.97 -6.82
N TRP A 107 -1.26 6.14 -7.10
CA TRP A 107 -0.34 6.87 -6.23
C TRP A 107 -0.64 8.38 -6.14
N ALA A 108 -1.07 9.01 -7.24
CA ALA A 108 -1.43 10.42 -7.26
C ALA A 108 -2.65 10.76 -6.37
N ILE A 109 -3.58 9.83 -6.11
CA ILE A 109 -4.70 10.03 -5.16
C ILE A 109 -4.45 9.45 -3.76
N THR A 110 -3.60 8.43 -3.62
CA THR A 110 -3.18 7.92 -2.29
C THR A 110 -2.41 9.01 -1.53
N LEU A 111 -1.57 9.80 -2.20
CA LEU A 111 -0.85 10.93 -1.59
C LEU A 111 -1.77 11.89 -0.80
N PRO A 112 -2.83 12.50 -1.37
CA PRO A 112 -3.83 13.26 -0.60
C PRO A 112 -4.51 12.50 0.55
N ALA A 113 -4.71 11.19 0.43
CA ALA A 113 -5.32 10.37 1.47
C ALA A 113 -4.37 10.16 2.67
N GLU A 114 -3.11 9.81 2.43
CA GLU A 114 -2.08 9.64 3.46
C GLU A 114 -1.73 10.99 4.13
N LEU A 115 -1.73 12.10 3.38
CA LEU A 115 -1.61 13.46 3.94
C LEU A 115 -2.81 13.84 4.83
N SER A 116 -4.03 13.42 4.46
CA SER A 116 -5.23 13.62 5.27
C SER A 116 -5.20 12.76 6.53
N ALA A 117 -4.74 11.52 6.43
CA ALA A 117 -4.49 10.63 7.57
C ALA A 117 -3.47 11.24 8.54
N ALA A 118 -2.37 11.80 8.04
CA ALA A 118 -1.37 12.52 8.84
C ALA A 118 -1.99 13.69 9.63
N ALA A 119 -2.84 14.51 8.98
CA ALA A 119 -3.54 15.61 9.65
C ALA A 119 -4.49 15.13 10.76
N VAL A 120 -5.17 14.00 10.58
CA VAL A 120 -6.05 13.43 11.62
C VAL A 120 -5.26 12.78 12.76
N LEU A 121 -4.11 12.16 12.48
CA LEU A 121 -3.17 11.73 13.51
C LEU A 121 -2.67 12.91 14.35
N ILE A 122 -2.40 14.08 13.74
CA ILE A 122 -2.01 15.30 14.47
C ILE A 122 -3.14 15.82 15.39
N ASN A 123 -4.41 15.63 15.00
CA ASN A 123 -5.57 16.03 15.81
C ASN A 123 -5.65 15.35 17.19
N TYR A 124 -4.92 14.24 17.40
CA TYR A 124 -4.73 13.62 18.72
C TYR A 124 -4.13 14.59 19.76
N TRP A 125 -3.17 15.42 19.35
CA TRP A 125 -2.56 16.45 20.22
C TRP A 125 -3.23 17.83 20.06
N ILE A 126 -3.60 18.20 18.82
CA ILE A 126 -4.14 19.52 18.50
C ILE A 126 -5.42 19.37 17.67
N SER A 127 -6.55 19.17 18.37
CA SER A 127 -7.90 19.10 17.79
C SER A 127 -8.13 20.13 16.68
N ALA A 128 -8.82 19.69 15.61
CA ALA A 128 -9.21 20.48 14.45
C ALA A 128 -9.99 21.78 14.77
N SER A 129 -10.59 21.84 15.97
CA SER A 129 -11.22 23.04 16.53
C SER A 129 -10.25 24.20 16.82
N ARG A 130 -8.95 23.91 16.98
CA ARG A 130 -7.89 24.90 17.23
C ARG A 130 -7.08 25.22 15.98
N VAL A 131 -6.86 24.24 15.11
CA VAL A 131 -6.09 24.38 13.85
C VAL A 131 -6.79 23.58 12.76
N ASN A 132 -7.15 24.23 11.66
CA ASN A 132 -7.81 23.56 10.53
C ASN A 132 -6.88 22.52 9.89
N ASN A 133 -7.39 21.31 9.59
CA ASN A 133 -6.66 20.22 8.93
C ASN A 133 -5.89 20.66 7.68
N ALA A 134 -6.38 21.64 6.91
CA ALA A 134 -5.70 22.17 5.74
C ALA A 134 -4.29 22.75 6.05
N ALA A 135 -4.08 23.30 7.25
CA ALA A 135 -2.75 23.75 7.69
C ALA A 135 -1.80 22.57 7.93
N TRP A 136 -2.29 21.51 8.58
CA TRP A 136 -1.51 20.28 8.77
C TRP A 136 -1.16 19.60 7.44
N ILE A 137 -2.13 19.46 6.54
CA ILE A 137 -1.92 18.93 5.18
C ILE A 137 -0.85 19.76 4.45
N SER A 138 -0.91 21.09 4.52
CA SER A 138 0.06 21.99 3.88
C SER A 138 1.49 21.79 4.43
N ILE A 139 1.63 21.64 5.75
CA ILE A 139 2.93 21.35 6.40
C ILE A 139 3.46 19.98 5.94
N CYS A 140 2.61 18.95 5.92
CA CYS A 140 2.99 17.61 5.48
C CYS A 140 3.42 17.58 4.01
N ILE A 141 2.76 18.35 3.13
CA ILE A 141 3.15 18.52 1.72
C ILE A 141 4.56 19.11 1.60
N VAL A 142 4.88 20.16 2.38
CA VAL A 142 6.22 20.78 2.36
C VAL A 142 7.30 19.80 2.80
N VAL A 143 7.04 18.96 3.81
CA VAL A 143 7.97 17.90 4.25
C VAL A 143 8.17 16.84 3.15
N VAL A 144 7.08 16.34 2.56
CA VAL A 144 7.11 15.30 1.52
C VAL A 144 7.82 15.77 0.23
N ILE A 145 7.56 17.01 -0.19
CA ILE A 145 8.27 17.64 -1.32
C ILE A 145 9.75 17.86 -0.96
N GLY A 146 10.05 18.30 0.27
CA GLY A 146 11.43 18.50 0.74
C GLY A 146 12.27 17.22 0.67
N ILE A 147 11.73 16.10 1.16
CA ILE A 147 12.39 14.78 1.11
C ILE A 147 12.66 14.35 -0.34
N ASN A 148 11.64 14.43 -1.21
CA ASN A 148 11.79 14.05 -2.61
C ASN A 148 12.75 14.96 -3.40
N SER A 149 12.80 16.26 -3.08
CA SER A 149 13.67 17.24 -3.74
C SER A 149 15.17 17.03 -3.45
N MET A 150 15.52 16.34 -2.37
CA MET A 150 16.90 15.97 -2.04
C MET A 150 17.42 14.76 -2.83
N GLY A 151 16.60 14.19 -3.72
CA GLY A 151 16.99 13.12 -4.65
C GLY A 151 16.89 11.71 -4.06
N ALA A 152 16.98 10.71 -4.95
CA ALA A 152 16.64 9.32 -4.65
C ALA A 152 17.45 8.71 -3.48
N ARG A 153 18.70 9.11 -3.28
CA ARG A 153 19.50 8.65 -2.14
C ARG A 153 18.96 9.18 -0.81
N ALA A 154 18.61 10.46 -0.72
CA ALA A 154 18.08 11.06 0.50
C ALA A 154 16.71 10.47 0.87
N TYR A 155 15.85 10.26 -0.14
CA TYR A 155 14.60 9.51 0.01
C TYR A 155 14.83 8.08 0.52
N GLY A 156 15.77 7.33 -0.06
CA GLY A 156 16.08 5.95 0.35
C GLY A 156 16.58 5.81 1.80
N GLU A 157 17.39 6.77 2.27
CA GLU A 157 17.84 6.81 3.67
C GLU A 157 16.68 7.24 4.61
N ALA A 158 15.83 8.18 4.20
CA ALA A 158 14.66 8.59 4.99
C ALA A 158 13.64 7.43 5.16
N GLU A 159 13.34 6.72 4.07
CA GLU A 159 12.44 5.57 4.08
C GLU A 159 13.02 4.39 4.89
N PHE A 160 14.34 4.17 4.85
CA PHE A 160 15.00 3.20 5.75
C PHE A 160 14.69 3.47 7.24
N TRP A 161 14.73 4.73 7.69
CA TRP A 161 14.39 5.09 9.06
C TRP A 161 12.90 4.98 9.36
N PHE A 162 12.02 5.50 8.49
CA PHE A 162 10.58 5.41 8.71
C PHE A 162 10.07 3.97 8.72
N VAL A 163 10.53 3.12 7.79
CA VAL A 163 10.12 1.72 7.71
C VAL A 163 10.64 0.91 8.90
N SER A 164 11.82 1.24 9.42
CA SER A 164 12.29 0.68 10.70
C SER A 164 11.33 1.00 11.85
N ILE A 165 10.79 2.23 11.91
CA ILE A 165 9.78 2.63 12.89
C ILE A 165 8.45 1.89 12.64
N LYS A 166 7.99 1.77 11.38
CA LYS A 166 6.78 1.01 11.02
C LYS A 166 6.84 -0.43 11.56
N VAL A 167 7.90 -1.17 11.24
CA VAL A 167 8.06 -2.59 11.60
C VAL A 167 8.14 -2.79 13.12
N LEU A 168 8.93 -1.98 13.83
CA LEU A 168 9.01 -2.03 15.30
C LEU A 168 7.66 -1.71 15.96
N THR A 169 6.91 -0.76 15.41
CA THR A 169 5.57 -0.39 15.90
C THR A 169 4.58 -1.53 15.72
N ILE A 170 4.56 -2.20 14.56
CA ILE A 170 3.70 -3.36 14.29
C ILE A 170 3.95 -4.48 15.30
N ILE A 171 5.21 -4.86 15.52
CA ILE A 171 5.59 -5.91 16.48
C ILE A 171 5.15 -5.51 17.90
N GLY A 172 5.41 -4.26 18.31
CA GLY A 172 4.97 -3.72 19.59
C GLY A 172 3.44 -3.74 19.76
N LEU A 173 2.68 -3.40 18.72
CA LEU A 173 1.22 -3.37 18.75
C LEU A 173 0.59 -4.76 18.81
N ILE A 174 1.18 -5.75 18.14
CA ILE A 174 0.78 -7.16 18.25
C ILE A 174 1.01 -7.66 19.68
N ILE A 175 2.19 -7.40 20.25
CA ILE A 175 2.54 -7.80 21.63
C ILE A 175 1.61 -7.13 22.65
N VAL A 176 1.43 -5.81 22.55
CA VAL A 176 0.55 -5.04 23.46
C VAL A 176 -0.90 -5.51 23.33
N GLY A 177 -1.39 -5.76 22.12
CA GLY A 177 -2.75 -6.28 21.91
C GLY A 177 -2.99 -7.65 22.57
N ILE A 178 -2.01 -8.56 22.48
CA ILE A 178 -2.07 -9.86 23.19
C ILE A 178 -2.06 -9.67 24.71
N ILE A 179 -1.20 -8.78 25.23
CA ILE A 179 -1.14 -8.45 26.65
C ILE A 179 -2.49 -7.87 27.14
N LEU A 180 -3.13 -7.02 26.34
CA LEU A 180 -4.43 -6.43 26.68
C LEU A 180 -5.58 -7.46 26.64
N ASP A 181 -5.68 -8.33 25.63
CA ASP A 181 -6.73 -9.38 25.61
C ASP A 181 -6.61 -10.32 26.82
N LEU A 182 -5.39 -10.65 27.24
CA LEU A 182 -5.10 -11.50 28.38
C LEU A 182 -5.29 -10.83 29.76
N GLY A 183 -5.56 -9.51 29.81
CA GLY A 183 -5.77 -8.77 31.06
C GLY A 183 -4.50 -8.25 31.73
N GLY A 184 -3.39 -8.13 31.00
CA GLY A 184 -2.14 -7.54 31.48
C GLY A 184 -2.08 -6.01 31.45
N GLY A 185 -3.19 -5.33 31.10
CA GLY A 185 -3.30 -3.87 31.20
C GLY A 185 -3.57 -3.38 32.63
N PRO A 186 -3.42 -2.07 32.92
CA PRO A 186 -3.69 -1.47 34.24
C PRO A 186 -5.07 -1.73 34.84
N SER A 187 -6.07 -2.04 34.02
CA SER A 187 -7.42 -2.44 34.47
C SER A 187 -7.48 -3.86 35.05
N HIS A 188 -6.47 -4.69 34.81
CA HIS A 188 -6.45 -6.13 35.05
C HIS A 188 -7.64 -6.92 34.48
N ASP A 189 -8.36 -6.32 33.52
CA ASP A 189 -9.59 -6.86 32.96
C ASP A 189 -9.31 -7.70 31.69
N ARG A 190 -9.57 -9.01 31.76
CA ARG A 190 -9.34 -9.92 30.64
C ARG A 190 -10.45 -9.83 29.60
N ILE A 191 -10.12 -9.41 28.38
CA ILE A 191 -11.11 -9.22 27.31
C ILE A 191 -11.59 -10.57 26.78
N GLY A 192 -10.71 -11.47 26.33
CA GLY A 192 -11.02 -12.87 26.04
C GLY A 192 -12.22 -13.09 25.09
N PHE A 193 -12.16 -12.51 23.88
CA PHE A 193 -13.24 -12.52 22.89
C PHE A 193 -14.56 -11.86 23.35
N ARG A 194 -14.57 -11.03 24.41
CA ARG A 194 -15.78 -10.31 24.86
C ARG A 194 -16.44 -9.51 23.74
N TYR A 195 -15.66 -8.77 22.95
CA TYR A 195 -16.19 -7.93 21.87
C TYR A 195 -16.75 -8.72 20.67
N TRP A 196 -16.24 -9.93 20.43
CA TRP A 196 -16.80 -10.90 19.47
C TRP A 196 -18.17 -11.44 19.92
N LYS A 197 -18.50 -11.37 21.22
CA LYS A 197 -19.79 -11.78 21.80
C LYS A 197 -20.76 -10.62 21.95
N ASN A 198 -20.27 -9.45 22.38
CA ASN A 198 -21.04 -8.21 22.58
C ASN A 198 -20.11 -7.00 22.31
N PRO A 199 -20.32 -6.19 21.27
CA PRO A 199 -21.53 -6.08 20.43
C PRO A 199 -21.80 -7.26 19.49
N GLY A 200 -20.80 -8.12 19.21
CA GLY A 200 -20.98 -9.36 18.45
C GLY A 200 -20.12 -9.46 17.20
N LEU A 201 -20.16 -10.62 16.53
CA LEU A 201 -19.29 -10.98 15.40
C LEU A 201 -19.38 -10.02 14.20
N PHE A 202 -20.60 -9.58 13.87
CA PHE A 202 -20.88 -8.72 12.71
C PHE A 202 -21.73 -7.52 13.11
N VAL A 203 -21.43 -6.36 12.54
CA VAL A 203 -22.30 -5.16 12.61
C VAL A 203 -23.33 -5.19 11.49
N GLN A 204 -24.47 -4.51 11.70
CA GLN A 204 -25.46 -4.24 10.66
C GLN A 204 -25.14 -2.89 10.00
N TYR A 205 -24.43 -2.94 8.87
CA TYR A 205 -23.95 -1.76 8.13
C TYR A 205 -25.10 -0.80 7.80
N HIS A 206 -24.93 0.49 8.12
CA HIS A 206 -25.98 1.54 8.04
C HIS A 206 -27.35 1.15 8.64
N LYS A 207 -27.37 0.28 9.66
CA LYS A 207 -28.59 -0.28 10.29
C LYS A 207 -29.47 -1.12 9.34
N ILE A 208 -28.95 -1.54 8.18
CA ILE A 208 -29.63 -2.46 7.26
C ILE A 208 -29.82 -3.80 7.99
N PRO A 209 -31.03 -4.36 8.11
CA PRO A 209 -31.26 -5.57 8.90
C PRO A 209 -30.83 -6.87 8.19
N GLY A 210 -30.83 -7.97 8.95
CA GLY A 210 -30.73 -9.33 8.42
C GLY A 210 -29.32 -9.77 8.02
N VAL A 211 -29.22 -10.49 6.90
CA VAL A 211 -27.94 -10.95 6.32
C VAL A 211 -27.32 -9.86 5.45
N THR A 212 -28.14 -9.09 4.74
CA THR A 212 -27.70 -8.05 3.79
C THR A 212 -26.84 -6.98 4.45
N GLY A 213 -27.20 -6.51 5.65
CA GLY A 213 -26.39 -5.52 6.39
C GLY A 213 -25.03 -6.06 6.82
N ARG A 214 -24.95 -7.33 7.25
CA ARG A 214 -23.69 -8.00 7.60
C ARG A 214 -22.80 -8.23 6.38
N PHE A 215 -23.39 -8.66 5.27
CA PHE A 215 -22.67 -8.84 4.00
C PHE A 215 -22.13 -7.51 3.48
N ALA A 216 -22.92 -6.44 3.51
CA ALA A 216 -22.49 -5.11 3.08
C ALA A 216 -21.40 -4.53 4.01
N GLY A 217 -21.44 -4.82 5.32
CA GLY A 217 -20.37 -4.46 6.26
C GLY A 217 -19.06 -5.21 6.01
N TRP A 218 -19.14 -6.53 5.73
CA TRP A 218 -17.98 -7.29 5.26
C TRP A 218 -17.44 -6.77 3.92
N TRP A 219 -18.31 -6.41 2.97
CA TRP A 219 -17.90 -5.84 1.69
C TRP A 219 -17.23 -4.47 1.85
N ALA A 220 -17.71 -3.62 2.76
CA ALA A 220 -17.03 -2.38 3.14
C ALA A 220 -15.62 -2.67 3.69
N ALA A 221 -15.48 -3.66 4.59
CA ALA A 221 -14.18 -4.11 5.07
C ALA A 221 -13.27 -4.68 3.96
N VAL A 222 -13.81 -5.38 2.96
CA VAL A 222 -13.07 -5.81 1.75
C VAL A 222 -12.56 -4.62 0.94
N THR A 223 -13.39 -3.59 0.70
CA THR A 223 -12.94 -2.40 -0.05
C THR A 223 -11.85 -1.61 0.67
N GLN A 224 -11.93 -1.49 2.00
CA GLN A 224 -10.89 -0.86 2.81
C GLN A 224 -9.63 -1.72 2.92
N ALA A 225 -9.76 -3.06 2.96
CA ALA A 225 -8.62 -3.96 2.87
C ALA A 225 -7.90 -3.81 1.52
N ALA A 226 -8.62 -3.75 0.40
CA ALA A 226 -8.05 -3.59 -0.94
C ALA A 226 -7.15 -2.33 -1.04
N TYR A 227 -7.61 -1.19 -0.53
CA TYR A 227 -6.77 0.01 -0.38
C TYR A 227 -5.51 -0.30 0.44
N SER A 228 -5.68 -0.88 1.63
CA SER A 228 -4.57 -1.14 2.57
C SER A 228 -3.50 -2.10 2.05
N PHE A 229 -3.83 -2.98 1.08
CA PHE A 229 -2.92 -3.95 0.46
C PHE A 229 -2.20 -3.41 -0.80
N THR A 230 -2.54 -2.21 -1.26
CA THR A 230 -1.86 -1.56 -2.40
C THR A 230 -0.42 -1.21 -2.03
N GLY A 231 0.54 -1.44 -2.93
CA GLY A 231 1.97 -1.18 -2.71
C GLY A 231 2.81 -2.43 -2.42
N ALA A 232 2.19 -3.59 -2.22
CA ALA A 232 2.90 -4.87 -2.16
C ALA A 232 3.64 -5.18 -3.48
N GLU A 233 3.08 -4.73 -4.61
CA GLU A 233 3.62 -4.93 -5.96
C GLU A 233 4.80 -4.01 -6.33
N ILE A 234 5.14 -3.02 -5.48
CA ILE A 234 6.31 -2.14 -5.65
C ILE A 234 7.61 -2.95 -5.74
N VAL A 235 7.69 -4.12 -5.10
CA VAL A 235 8.78 -5.11 -5.24
C VAL A 235 9.09 -5.39 -6.72
N GLY A 236 8.06 -5.48 -7.56
CA GLY A 236 8.20 -5.77 -8.99
C GLY A 236 8.88 -4.65 -9.78
N ILE A 237 8.71 -3.39 -9.38
CA ILE A 237 9.37 -2.23 -9.98
C ILE A 237 10.79 -2.10 -9.43
N ALA A 238 10.93 -2.25 -8.11
CA ALA A 238 12.20 -2.21 -7.39
C ALA A 238 13.24 -3.24 -7.91
N ALA A 239 12.77 -4.34 -8.51
CA ALA A 239 13.60 -5.33 -9.17
C ALA A 239 14.47 -4.81 -10.32
N GLY A 240 14.00 -3.81 -11.08
CA GLY A 240 14.76 -3.19 -12.17
C GLY A 240 15.96 -2.34 -11.69
N GLU A 241 16.04 -2.06 -10.39
CA GLU A 241 17.17 -1.36 -9.74
C GLU A 241 18.04 -2.31 -8.88
N ALA A 242 17.64 -3.58 -8.70
CA ALA A 242 18.30 -4.51 -7.78
C ALA A 242 19.57 -5.14 -8.39
N LYS A 243 20.67 -5.14 -7.64
CA LYS A 243 21.99 -5.68 -8.08
C LYS A 243 22.00 -7.17 -8.43
N ASN A 244 21.12 -7.94 -7.81
CA ASN A 244 20.96 -9.38 -8.06
C ASN A 244 19.48 -9.79 -7.91
N PRO A 245 18.61 -9.51 -8.91
CA PRO A 245 17.17 -9.70 -8.74
C PRO A 245 16.80 -11.16 -8.50
N ARG A 246 17.48 -12.10 -9.19
CA ARG A 246 17.29 -13.56 -9.04
C ARG A 246 17.43 -14.05 -7.59
N LYS A 247 18.26 -13.41 -6.75
CA LYS A 247 18.43 -13.75 -5.33
C LYS A 247 17.65 -12.84 -4.38
N THR A 248 17.47 -11.56 -4.72
CA THR A 248 16.86 -10.56 -3.83
C THR A 248 15.34 -10.57 -3.86
N ILE A 249 14.72 -10.72 -5.04
CA ILE A 249 13.26 -10.64 -5.20
C ILE A 249 12.53 -11.84 -4.55
N PRO A 250 12.99 -13.10 -4.70
CA PRO A 250 12.38 -14.24 -3.98
C PRO A 250 12.51 -14.18 -2.46
N LYS A 251 13.39 -13.32 -1.90
CA LYS A 251 13.47 -13.03 -0.48
C LYS A 251 12.47 -11.94 -0.08
N ALA A 252 12.52 -10.78 -0.75
CA ALA A 252 11.64 -9.65 -0.47
C ALA A 252 10.16 -10.06 -0.48
N ILE A 253 9.75 -10.92 -1.41
CA ILE A 253 8.37 -11.43 -1.50
C ILE A 253 8.00 -12.36 -0.34
N LYS A 254 8.94 -13.15 0.19
CA LYS A 254 8.72 -13.95 1.40
C LYS A 254 8.59 -13.07 2.64
N VAL A 255 9.34 -11.97 2.72
CA VAL A 255 9.21 -10.97 3.80
C VAL A 255 7.86 -10.26 3.71
N VAL A 256 7.45 -9.79 2.53
CA VAL A 256 6.11 -9.20 2.29
C VAL A 256 4.99 -10.18 2.67
N TYR A 257 5.11 -11.47 2.35
CA TYR A 257 4.15 -12.49 2.79
C TYR A 257 4.07 -12.62 4.33
N VAL A 258 5.22 -12.65 5.02
CA VAL A 258 5.26 -12.70 6.50
C VAL A 258 4.61 -11.44 7.11
N LEU A 259 4.81 -10.26 6.51
CA LEU A 259 4.16 -9.01 6.93
C LEU A 259 2.63 -9.04 6.69
N ILE A 260 2.18 -9.59 5.57
CA ILE A 260 0.76 -9.83 5.28
C ILE A 260 0.13 -10.74 6.35
N LEU A 261 0.77 -11.86 6.70
CA LEU A 261 0.25 -12.75 7.75
C LEU A 261 0.22 -12.06 9.13
N LEU A 262 1.35 -11.49 9.56
CA LEU A 262 1.50 -10.94 10.91
C LEU A 262 0.68 -9.67 11.13
N PHE A 263 0.65 -8.76 10.15
CA PHE A 263 0.02 -7.45 10.35
C PHE A 263 -1.40 -7.38 9.80
N TYR A 264 -1.65 -7.87 8.58
CA TYR A 264 -2.96 -7.75 7.96
C TYR A 264 -3.95 -8.80 8.45
N ILE A 265 -3.51 -10.04 8.70
CA ILE A 265 -4.39 -11.10 9.23
C ILE A 265 -4.38 -11.13 10.76
N LEU A 266 -3.20 -11.28 11.39
CA LEU A 266 -3.10 -11.37 12.86
C LEU A 266 -3.32 -10.00 13.54
N GLY A 267 -2.82 -8.90 12.97
CA GLY A 267 -3.06 -7.56 13.50
C GLY A 267 -4.54 -7.16 13.51
N THR A 268 -5.29 -7.44 12.43
CA THR A 268 -6.74 -7.15 12.40
C THR A 268 -7.56 -8.09 13.29
N PHE A 269 -7.14 -9.35 13.43
CA PHE A 269 -7.71 -10.27 14.42
C PHE A 269 -7.55 -9.71 15.85
N ILE A 270 -6.36 -9.24 16.20
CA ILE A 270 -6.06 -8.60 17.48
C ILE A 270 -6.90 -7.32 17.67
N VAL A 271 -7.01 -6.45 16.66
CA VAL A 271 -7.90 -5.27 16.69
C VAL A 271 -9.35 -5.67 17.04
N GLY A 272 -9.88 -6.71 16.40
CA GLY A 272 -11.22 -7.23 16.70
C GLY A 272 -11.37 -7.84 18.10
N LEU A 273 -10.28 -8.33 18.71
CA LEU A 273 -10.28 -8.78 20.11
C LEU A 273 -10.30 -7.61 21.10
N ILE A 274 -9.51 -6.56 20.85
CA ILE A 274 -9.21 -5.51 21.86
C ILE A 274 -10.03 -4.22 21.74
N VAL A 275 -10.83 -4.04 20.68
CA VAL A 275 -11.75 -2.90 20.52
C VAL A 275 -13.18 -3.35 20.23
N PRO A 276 -14.21 -2.81 20.91
CA PRO A 276 -15.60 -3.07 20.55
C PRO A 276 -15.99 -2.26 19.31
N SER A 277 -16.65 -2.89 18.34
CA SER A 277 -17.04 -2.25 17.07
C SER A 277 -18.08 -1.13 17.19
N ASN A 278 -18.70 -0.96 18.36
CA ASN A 278 -19.58 0.16 18.67
C ASN A 278 -18.87 1.29 19.47
N ASN A 279 -17.54 1.33 19.52
CA ASN A 279 -16.79 2.44 20.11
C ASN A 279 -16.94 3.71 19.26
N VAL A 280 -17.25 4.85 19.90
CA VAL A 280 -17.53 6.14 19.25
C VAL A 280 -16.31 6.83 18.62
N ASP A 281 -15.08 6.42 18.99
CA ASP A 281 -13.83 6.95 18.41
C ASP A 281 -13.46 6.24 17.09
N LEU A 282 -14.24 5.24 16.63
CA LEU A 282 -13.98 4.50 15.40
C LEU A 282 -14.51 5.22 14.15
N GLY A 283 -13.71 5.18 13.08
CA GLY A 283 -14.13 5.47 11.71
C GLY A 283 -14.22 6.96 11.34
N VAL A 284 -14.50 7.17 10.03
CA VAL A 284 -14.39 8.46 9.32
C VAL A 284 -15.25 9.60 9.90
N ARG A 285 -16.35 9.27 10.59
CA ARG A 285 -17.34 10.26 11.07
C ARG A 285 -17.15 10.68 12.53
N SER A 286 -16.13 10.15 13.22
CA SER A 286 -15.67 10.70 14.49
C SER A 286 -14.76 11.92 14.24
N ASN A 287 -14.70 12.87 15.18
CA ASN A 287 -13.83 14.05 15.05
C ASN A 287 -12.32 13.75 15.24
N ALA A 288 -11.95 12.47 15.35
CA ALA A 288 -10.58 11.99 15.35
C ALA A 288 -10.56 10.52 14.91
N PHE A 289 -10.14 10.23 13.66
CA PHE A 289 -9.80 8.87 13.22
C PHE A 289 -8.68 8.35 14.14
N SER A 290 -9.04 7.67 15.20
CA SER A 290 -8.09 7.12 16.15
C SER A 290 -7.80 5.69 15.72
N SER A 291 -6.52 5.34 15.56
CA SER A 291 -6.16 3.95 15.26
C SER A 291 -6.75 3.01 16.31
N PRO A 292 -7.36 1.87 15.95
CA PRO A 292 -7.95 0.95 16.93
C PRO A 292 -6.96 0.52 18.01
N PHE A 293 -5.67 0.40 17.66
CA PHE A 293 -4.61 0.17 18.65
C PHE A 293 -4.46 1.32 19.65
N VAL A 294 -4.47 2.57 19.20
CA VAL A 294 -4.42 3.76 20.07
C VAL A 294 -5.68 3.84 20.95
N ILE A 295 -6.86 3.50 20.40
CA ILE A 295 -8.13 3.38 21.16
C ILE A 295 -8.00 2.30 22.25
N ALA A 296 -7.52 1.11 21.93
CA ALA A 296 -7.37 0.02 22.90
C ALA A 296 -6.40 0.37 24.04
N ILE A 297 -5.25 0.93 23.70
CA ILE A 297 -4.19 1.32 24.64
C ILE A 297 -4.66 2.48 25.56
N ARG A 298 -5.49 3.39 25.04
CA ARG A 298 -6.20 4.44 25.81
C ARG A 298 -7.27 3.85 26.73
N ASN A 299 -8.12 2.94 26.22
CA ASN A 299 -9.18 2.28 26.99
C ASN A 299 -8.64 1.43 28.14
N ALA A 300 -7.45 0.84 27.98
CA ALA A 300 -6.73 0.12 29.03
C ALA A 300 -6.17 1.03 30.14
N GLY A 301 -6.26 2.37 30.01
CA GLY A 301 -5.79 3.33 31.01
C GLY A 301 -4.28 3.57 31.01
N THR A 302 -3.54 3.15 29.97
CA THR A 302 -2.08 3.37 29.93
C THR A 302 -1.73 4.81 29.53
N SER A 303 -0.91 5.47 30.35
CA SER A 303 -0.41 6.82 30.09
C SER A 303 0.80 6.83 29.16
N GLY A 304 0.93 7.86 28.31
CA GLY A 304 2.09 8.08 27.44
C GLY A 304 2.14 7.18 26.20
N LEU A 305 1.98 5.86 26.35
CA LEU A 305 2.05 4.89 25.26
C LEU A 305 1.11 5.21 24.07
N PRO A 306 -0.16 5.65 24.25
CA PRO A 306 -0.99 6.09 23.14
C PRO A 306 -0.33 7.18 22.27
N SER A 307 0.36 8.14 22.88
CA SER A 307 1.04 9.24 22.18
C SER A 307 2.30 8.77 21.44
N VAL A 308 3.03 7.79 21.98
CA VAL A 308 4.22 7.21 21.33
C VAL A 308 3.81 6.44 20.08
N ILE A 309 2.77 5.60 20.19
CA ILE A 309 2.18 4.90 19.04
C ILE A 309 1.68 5.92 18.01
N ASN A 310 0.88 6.91 18.41
CA ASN A 310 0.32 7.90 17.48
C ASN A 310 1.41 8.71 16.74
N ALA A 311 2.55 9.00 17.38
CA ALA A 311 3.71 9.60 16.72
C ALA A 311 4.36 8.66 15.70
N ALA A 312 4.52 7.36 16.03
CA ALA A 312 5.02 6.38 15.07
C ALA A 312 4.08 6.21 13.87
N LEU A 313 2.76 6.20 14.08
CA LEU A 313 1.77 6.20 12.98
C LEU A 313 1.87 7.44 12.09
N LEU A 314 2.18 8.61 12.66
CA LEU A 314 2.41 9.83 11.87
C LEU A 314 3.67 9.70 10.98
N THR A 315 4.74 9.06 11.47
CA THR A 315 5.89 8.73 10.60
C THR A 315 5.55 7.72 9.51
N SER A 316 4.61 6.78 9.78
CA SER A 316 4.10 5.86 8.75
C SER A 316 3.35 6.60 7.64
N ALA A 317 2.57 7.63 7.99
CA ALA A 317 1.82 8.47 7.03
C ALA A 317 2.75 9.33 6.16
N TRP A 318 3.78 9.96 6.75
CA TRP A 318 4.77 10.71 5.97
C TRP A 318 5.60 9.83 5.04
N SER A 319 5.94 8.62 5.47
CA SER A 319 6.61 7.60 4.66
C SER A 319 5.76 7.19 3.46
N ALA A 320 4.50 6.81 3.70
CA ALA A 320 3.56 6.48 2.62
C ALA A 320 3.44 7.63 1.62
N ALA A 321 3.08 8.84 2.07
CA ALA A 321 2.99 10.03 1.21
C ALA A 321 4.31 10.36 0.47
N SER A 322 5.48 10.12 1.07
CA SER A 322 6.77 10.31 0.40
C SER A 322 7.01 9.29 -0.71
N SER A 323 6.64 8.02 -0.47
CA SER A 323 6.76 6.91 -1.40
C SER A 323 5.70 6.98 -2.53
N ASP A 324 4.50 7.49 -2.24
CA ASP A 324 3.46 7.81 -3.23
C ASP A 324 3.98 8.87 -4.23
N LEU A 325 4.52 9.99 -3.72
CA LEU A 325 5.04 11.07 -4.57
C LEU A 325 6.25 10.60 -5.39
N TYR A 326 7.15 9.82 -4.79
CA TYR A 326 8.28 9.21 -5.51
C TYR A 326 7.77 8.34 -6.66
N THR A 327 6.89 7.38 -6.35
CA THR A 327 6.38 6.40 -7.33
C THR A 327 5.56 7.07 -8.43
N ALA A 328 4.70 8.03 -8.10
CA ALA A 328 3.95 8.81 -9.07
C ALA A 328 4.86 9.61 -10.01
N SER A 329 5.92 10.23 -9.51
CA SER A 329 6.88 10.97 -10.34
C SER A 329 7.65 10.05 -11.31
N ARG A 330 8.03 8.85 -10.85
CA ARG A 330 8.70 7.82 -11.66
C ARG A 330 7.78 7.26 -12.74
N ALA A 331 6.50 7.04 -12.43
CA ALA A 331 5.52 6.57 -13.40
C ALA A 331 5.31 7.58 -14.54
N ILE A 332 5.16 8.89 -14.25
CA ILE A 332 5.11 9.93 -15.28
C ILE A 332 6.40 9.93 -16.11
N TYR A 333 7.58 9.87 -15.48
CA TYR A 333 8.86 9.90 -16.19
C TYR A 333 9.01 8.75 -17.19
N GLY A 334 8.62 7.52 -16.81
CA GLY A 334 8.59 6.38 -17.72
C GLY A 334 7.59 6.57 -18.87
N LEU A 335 6.38 7.04 -18.56
CA LEU A 335 5.32 7.35 -19.54
C LEU A 335 5.60 8.58 -20.41
N ALA A 336 6.65 9.35 -20.13
CA ALA A 336 7.08 10.51 -20.92
C ALA A 336 8.27 10.21 -21.86
N ILE A 337 9.12 9.22 -21.52
CA ILE A 337 10.19 8.71 -22.40
C ILE A 337 9.58 7.82 -23.49
N SER A 338 8.65 6.94 -23.12
CA SER A 338 7.77 6.28 -24.08
C SER A 338 6.79 7.31 -24.63
N THR A 339 6.71 7.49 -25.96
CA THR A 339 5.92 8.58 -26.58
C THR A 339 4.41 8.37 -26.43
N MET A 340 3.85 8.77 -25.28
CA MET A 340 2.47 8.47 -24.86
C MET A 340 1.79 9.69 -24.20
N PRO A 341 0.56 10.07 -24.61
CA PRO A 341 -0.18 11.17 -23.98
C PRO A 341 -0.90 10.73 -22.69
N LEU A 342 -0.93 11.63 -21.69
CA LEU A 342 -1.69 11.52 -20.43
C LEU A 342 -3.21 11.47 -20.70
N PRO A 343 -4.04 10.62 -20.03
CA PRO A 343 -4.43 10.89 -18.63
C PRO A 343 -4.92 9.71 -17.71
N SER A 344 -4.53 9.78 -16.42
CA SER A 344 -5.27 9.48 -15.14
C SER A 344 -6.40 8.42 -15.00
N LEU A 345 -6.37 7.59 -13.92
CA LEU A 345 -7.43 7.18 -12.90
C LEU A 345 -7.04 5.80 -12.24
N LEU A 346 -7.46 5.18 -11.10
CA LEU A 346 -8.25 5.46 -9.85
C LEU A 346 -8.58 4.08 -9.13
N PHE A 347 -8.91 3.97 -7.81
CA PHE A 347 -9.81 2.95 -7.18
C PHE A 347 -10.20 3.25 -5.69
N SER A 348 -11.49 3.19 -5.27
CA SER A 348 -11.94 3.02 -3.85
C SER A 348 -13.50 2.88 -3.68
N GLY A 349 -13.97 2.77 -2.43
CA GLY A 349 -15.30 2.98 -1.78
C GLY A 349 -16.67 2.82 -2.50
N PHE A 350 -17.44 1.80 -2.09
CA PHE A 350 -18.82 1.50 -2.55
C PHE A 350 -19.96 2.42 -2.00
N SER A 351 -19.70 3.23 -0.97
CA SER A 351 -20.74 3.75 -0.05
C SER A 351 -21.69 4.81 -0.62
N VAL A 352 -21.29 5.57 -1.65
CA VAL A 352 -22.06 6.70 -2.21
C VAL A 352 -23.31 6.32 -2.98
N PHE A 353 -23.48 5.04 -3.33
CA PHE A 353 -24.74 4.52 -3.90
C PHE A 353 -25.77 4.11 -2.84
N LEU A 354 -25.44 4.17 -1.55
CA LEU A 354 -26.44 4.05 -0.50
C LEU A 354 -27.26 5.34 -0.41
N LYS A 355 -28.56 5.16 -0.20
CA LYS A 355 -29.49 6.28 -0.01
C LYS A 355 -28.98 7.22 1.09
N ASP A 356 -29.11 8.52 0.86
CA ASP A 356 -28.76 9.59 1.81
C ASP A 356 -27.25 9.61 2.22
N ASN A 357 -26.36 8.99 1.41
CA ASN A 357 -24.90 8.95 1.63
C ASN A 357 -24.06 9.43 0.42
N TRP A 358 -24.63 10.25 -0.48
CA TRP A 358 -23.87 10.81 -1.60
C TRP A 358 -22.76 11.76 -1.11
N ASP A 359 -21.54 11.53 -1.59
CA ASP A 359 -20.40 12.43 -1.41
C ASP A 359 -19.60 12.52 -2.72
N THR A 360 -19.42 13.74 -3.24
CA THR A 360 -18.84 13.95 -4.58
C THR A 360 -17.34 13.68 -4.60
N ALA A 361 -16.63 13.95 -3.49
CA ALA A 361 -15.20 13.67 -3.39
C ALA A 361 -14.95 12.16 -3.46
N ASN A 362 -15.64 11.38 -2.62
CA ASN A 362 -15.66 9.93 -2.71
C ASN A 362 -16.08 9.46 -4.11
N PHE A 363 -17.23 9.89 -4.65
CA PHE A 363 -17.66 9.40 -5.97
C PHE A 363 -16.59 9.58 -7.07
N ILE A 364 -15.96 10.75 -7.13
CA ILE A 364 -14.85 11.03 -8.04
C ILE A 364 -13.65 10.13 -7.72
N THR A 365 -13.24 10.05 -6.46
CA THR A 365 -12.12 9.24 -5.93
C THR A 365 -12.38 7.73 -5.92
N ASN A 366 -13.58 7.27 -6.32
CA ASN A 366 -14.01 5.87 -6.23
C ASN A 366 -14.38 5.22 -7.59
N TYR A 367 -15.11 5.92 -8.49
CA TYR A 367 -15.83 5.24 -9.60
C TYR A 367 -15.31 5.43 -11.02
N ILE A 368 -14.43 6.42 -11.27
CA ILE A 368 -14.03 6.72 -12.64
C ILE A 368 -13.03 5.70 -13.30
N PRO A 369 -12.31 4.76 -12.62
CA PRO A 369 -11.39 3.82 -13.31
C PRO A 369 -12.15 2.67 -13.96
N TYR A 370 -13.28 2.26 -13.39
CA TYR A 370 -14.12 1.21 -13.93
C TYR A 370 -14.66 1.61 -15.31
N ILE A 371 -14.75 2.92 -15.56
CA ILE A 371 -15.06 3.52 -16.86
C ILE A 371 -13.77 3.74 -17.68
N LEU A 372 -12.73 4.34 -17.10
CA LEU A 372 -11.56 4.75 -17.90
C LEU A 372 -10.56 3.63 -18.20
N SER A 373 -10.34 2.64 -17.33
CA SER A 373 -9.44 1.51 -17.63
C SER A 373 -9.84 0.73 -18.90
N PRO A 374 -11.12 0.38 -19.15
CA PRO A 374 -11.50 -0.17 -20.45
C PRO A 374 -11.42 0.85 -21.58
N LEU A 375 -11.69 2.14 -21.35
CA LEU A 375 -11.50 3.18 -22.37
C LEU A 375 -10.02 3.36 -22.78
N LEU A 376 -9.06 3.30 -21.85
CA LEU A 376 -7.62 3.32 -22.16
C LEU A 376 -7.18 2.09 -22.92
N TYR A 377 -7.67 0.90 -22.54
CA TYR A 377 -7.37 -0.32 -23.28
C TYR A 377 -7.94 -0.25 -24.71
N LEU A 378 -9.17 0.24 -24.89
CA LEU A 378 -9.80 0.42 -26.20
C LEU A 378 -9.10 1.53 -27.02
N PHE A 379 -8.75 2.66 -26.41
CA PHE A 379 -8.02 3.76 -27.05
C PHE A 379 -6.61 3.32 -27.46
N GLY A 380 -5.86 2.74 -26.53
CA GLY A 380 -4.54 2.16 -26.79
C GLY A 380 -4.63 1.15 -27.91
N ARG A 381 -5.54 0.17 -27.82
CA ARG A 381 -5.70 -0.86 -28.85
C ARG A 381 -6.08 -0.30 -30.21
N TYR A 382 -7.14 0.49 -30.34
CA TYR A 382 -7.70 0.87 -31.63
C TYR A 382 -7.13 2.17 -32.22
N VAL A 383 -6.68 3.12 -31.39
CA VAL A 383 -6.14 4.41 -31.84
C VAL A 383 -4.61 4.38 -31.91
N MET A 384 -3.93 4.00 -30.82
CA MET A 384 -2.47 3.99 -30.77
C MET A 384 -1.88 2.80 -31.54
N TYR A 385 -2.33 1.58 -31.21
CA TYR A 385 -1.78 0.31 -31.72
C TYR A 385 -2.61 -0.32 -32.85
N ARG A 386 -3.52 0.45 -33.47
CA ARG A 386 -4.26 0.12 -34.72
C ARG A 386 -4.90 -1.28 -34.78
N GLY A 387 -5.36 -1.80 -33.65
CA GLY A 387 -6.03 -3.08 -33.52
C GLY A 387 -5.16 -4.26 -33.10
N ALA A 388 -3.87 -4.04 -32.80
CA ALA A 388 -2.90 -5.08 -32.44
C ALA A 388 -3.49 -6.16 -31.50
N PRO A 389 -3.34 -7.46 -31.85
CA PRO A 389 -3.84 -8.55 -31.01
C PRO A 389 -2.99 -8.69 -29.74
N PRO A 390 -3.56 -9.24 -28.65
CA PRO A 390 -2.75 -9.76 -27.55
C PRO A 390 -1.84 -10.90 -28.02
N VAL A 391 -0.64 -10.99 -27.43
CA VAL A 391 0.33 -12.06 -27.68
C VAL A 391 -0.25 -13.40 -27.23
N ALA A 392 -0.21 -14.43 -28.08
CA ALA A 392 -0.65 -15.76 -27.67
C ALA A 392 0.34 -16.40 -26.68
N ALA A 393 -0.13 -17.28 -25.79
CA ALA A 393 0.73 -17.92 -24.79
C ALA A 393 1.88 -18.76 -25.39
N SER A 394 1.75 -19.20 -26.65
CA SER A 394 2.78 -19.89 -27.44
C SER A 394 3.79 -18.95 -28.13
N GLU A 395 3.51 -17.64 -28.15
CA GLU A 395 4.29 -16.59 -28.83
C GLU A 395 4.98 -15.64 -27.83
N MET A 396 4.75 -15.85 -26.53
CA MET A 396 5.36 -15.10 -25.44
C MET A 396 6.89 -15.24 -25.45
N ASP A 397 7.59 -14.11 -25.58
CA ASP A 397 9.05 -14.06 -25.62
C ASP A 397 9.66 -14.21 -24.21
N PHE A 398 10.14 -15.41 -23.90
CA PHE A 398 10.88 -15.73 -22.67
C PHE A 398 12.42 -15.74 -22.85
N VAL A 399 12.98 -15.15 -23.91
CA VAL A 399 14.42 -15.31 -24.26
C VAL A 399 15.15 -13.98 -24.46
N SER A 400 14.57 -13.01 -25.17
CA SER A 400 15.29 -11.77 -25.55
C SER A 400 15.74 -10.95 -24.34
N GLY A 401 16.95 -10.39 -24.39
CA GLY A 401 17.51 -9.53 -23.34
C GLY A 401 17.99 -10.25 -22.08
N ILE A 402 17.74 -11.55 -21.90
CA ILE A 402 18.17 -12.27 -20.67
C ILE A 402 19.70 -12.24 -20.51
N ALA A 403 20.47 -12.45 -21.58
CA ALA A 403 21.93 -12.44 -21.50
C ALA A 403 22.53 -11.07 -21.09
N GLU A 404 21.87 -9.98 -21.48
CA GLU A 404 22.25 -8.61 -21.08
C GLU A 404 21.92 -8.37 -19.60
N ILE A 405 20.70 -8.72 -19.18
CA ILE A 405 20.25 -8.66 -17.78
C ILE A 405 21.14 -9.51 -16.85
N GLU A 406 21.61 -10.67 -17.31
CA GLU A 406 22.50 -11.53 -16.53
C GLU A 406 23.93 -10.98 -16.43
N ALA A 407 24.45 -10.38 -17.51
CA ALA A 407 25.75 -9.70 -17.50
C ALA A 407 25.76 -8.44 -16.61
N ASP A 408 24.63 -7.76 -16.50
CA ASP A 408 24.43 -6.58 -15.65
C ASP A 408 24.24 -6.95 -14.15
N SER A 409 24.07 -8.24 -13.85
CA SER A 409 23.86 -8.77 -12.49
C SER A 409 25.16 -9.28 -11.86
N TYR A 410 25.42 -8.93 -10.60
CA TYR A 410 26.64 -9.32 -9.88
C TYR A 410 26.36 -9.82 -8.46
N GLU A 411 27.33 -10.52 -7.88
CA GLU A 411 27.21 -11.04 -6.52
C GLU A 411 27.49 -9.93 -5.49
N GLU A 412 26.69 -9.87 -4.42
CA GLU A 412 26.99 -9.00 -3.28
C GLU A 412 28.03 -9.63 -2.35
N GLU A 413 28.92 -8.80 -1.80
CA GLU A 413 29.77 -9.23 -0.70
C GLU A 413 28.95 -9.72 0.53
N PRO A 414 29.47 -10.71 1.27
CA PRO A 414 28.82 -11.21 2.48
C PRO A 414 28.79 -10.14 3.60
N PRO A 415 27.72 -10.11 4.43
CA PRO A 415 27.58 -9.12 5.50
C PRO A 415 28.70 -9.23 6.54
N LYS A 416 29.33 -8.11 6.87
CA LYS A 416 30.58 -8.05 7.64
C LYS A 416 30.33 -7.96 9.14
N SER A 417 29.26 -7.28 9.55
CA SER A 417 28.85 -7.08 10.95
C SER A 417 27.71 -8.01 11.39
N LEU A 418 27.54 -8.14 12.72
CA LEU A 418 26.40 -8.85 13.32
C LEU A 418 25.06 -8.15 13.03
N VAL A 419 25.07 -6.81 12.95
CA VAL A 419 23.90 -6.00 12.62
C VAL A 419 23.47 -6.23 11.18
N GLU A 420 24.40 -6.18 10.21
CA GLU A 420 24.11 -6.55 8.81
C GLU A 420 23.62 -8.01 8.67
N LYS A 421 24.12 -8.94 9.49
CA LYS A 421 23.64 -10.34 9.48
C LYS A 421 22.21 -10.48 10.00
N LEU A 422 21.84 -9.73 11.03
CA LEU A 422 20.46 -9.65 11.51
C LEU A 422 19.54 -9.02 10.43
N TRP A 423 20.01 -7.96 9.77
CA TRP A 423 19.24 -7.31 8.70
C TRP A 423 19.15 -8.15 7.42
N LYS A 424 20.20 -8.83 6.94
CA LYS A 424 20.15 -9.81 5.81
C LYS A 424 19.45 -11.15 6.16
N TRP A 425 18.78 -11.20 7.31
CA TRP A 425 17.89 -12.27 7.76
C TRP A 425 16.45 -11.76 7.96
N LEU A 426 16.27 -10.51 8.38
CA LEU A 426 15.02 -9.75 8.30
C LEU A 426 14.64 -9.35 6.84
N ILE A 427 15.62 -9.41 5.92
CA ILE A 427 15.57 -9.05 4.48
C ILE A 427 16.10 -10.21 3.62
#